data_AF-A0A7G8DAC1-F1
#
_entry.id   AF-A0A7G8DAC1-F1
#
_cell.length_a   1.000
_cell.length_b   1.000
_cell.length_c   1.000
_cell.angle_alpha   90.00
_cell.angle_beta   90.00
_cell.angle_gamma   90.00
#
_symmetry.space_group_name_H-M   'P 1'
#
loop_
_entity.id
_entity.type
_entity.pdbx_description
1 polymer ?
#
loop_
_entity_poly.entity_id
_entity_poly.type
_entity_poly.pdbx_seq_one_letter_code
_entity_poly.pdbx_strand_id
1 'polypeptide(L)' 'MFLFRSASVANDRMYRVRVLRDDGVEDELTRRCYGTYDEAYDELERFYADLCCSDDRVEYSITMAEPGISSS' A
#
# COMPACT_ATOMS: atom_id res chain seq x y z
N MET A 1 9.93 22.58 -0.29
CA MET A 1 9.82 22.43 -1.76
C MET A 1 9.53 20.96 -2.03
N PHE A 2 8.26 20.56 -1.97
CA PHE A 2 7.87 19.16 -2.16
C PHE A 2 7.41 18.99 -3.61
N LEU A 3 8.29 18.41 -4.43
CA LEU A 3 7.92 17.93 -5.76
C LEU A 3 7.06 16.68 -5.56
N PHE A 4 5.74 16.84 -5.48
CA PHE A 4 4.82 15.72 -5.69
C PHE A 4 4.91 15.34 -7.16
N ARG A 5 5.85 14.46 -7.48
CA ARG A 5 6.01 13.90 -8.81
C ARG A 5 4.77 13.03 -9.06
N SER A 6 3.86 13.52 -9.88
CA SER A 6 2.82 12.69 -10.47
C SER A 6 3.49 11.49 -11.15
N ALA A 7 3.11 10.28 -10.74
CA ALA A 7 3.34 9.06 -11.50
C ALA A 7 1.97 8.42 -11.74
N SER A 8 1.27 8.91 -12.76
CA SER A 8 0.20 8.15 -13.36
C SER A 8 0.86 7.00 -14.12
N VAL A 9 0.94 5.82 -13.50
CA VAL A 9 1.31 4.59 -14.20
C VAL A 9 0.01 3.81 -14.44
N ALA A 10 -0.46 3.89 -15.67
CA ALA A 10 -1.49 3.01 -16.19
C ALA A 10 -0.97 1.56 -16.15
N ASN A 11 -1.19 0.86 -15.03
CA ASN A 11 -0.93 -0.57 -14.96
C ASN A 11 -2.11 -1.31 -15.60
N ASP A 12 -2.06 -1.41 -16.93
CA ASP A 12 -2.92 -2.26 -17.76
C ASP A 12 -2.52 -3.73 -17.56
N ARG A 13 -2.86 -4.24 -16.39
CA ARG A 13 -3.11 -5.64 -16.06
C ARG A 13 -3.54 -5.63 -14.62
N MET A 14 -4.64 -6.30 -14.37
CA MET A 14 -5.57 -6.09 -13.28
C MET A 14 -5.02 -6.54 -11.90
N TYR A 15 -3.71 -6.56 -11.67
CA TYR A 15 -3.14 -6.87 -10.36
C TYR A 15 -2.99 -5.57 -9.58
N ARG A 16 -3.74 -5.46 -8.48
CA ARG A 16 -3.54 -4.40 -7.49
C ARG A 16 -2.76 -5.01 -6.33
N VAL A 17 -2.07 -4.19 -5.57
CA VAL A 17 -1.50 -4.61 -4.30
C VAL A 17 -2.11 -3.79 -3.17
N ARG A 18 -2.21 -4.39 -1.99
CA ARG A 18 -2.68 -3.70 -0.79
C ARG A 18 -1.75 -4.01 0.36
N VAL A 19 -1.63 -3.05 1.26
CA VAL A 19 -0.94 -3.25 2.54
C VAL A 19 -1.97 -3.79 3.54
N LEU A 20 -1.59 -4.79 4.30
CA LEU A 20 -2.38 -5.38 5.38
C LEU A 20 -1.64 -5.21 6.69
N ARG A 21 -2.38 -4.86 7.72
CA ARG A 21 -1.88 -4.77 9.09
C ARG A 21 -2.17 -6.09 9.81
N ASP A 22 -1.19 -6.66 10.51
CA ASP A 22 -1.35 -7.96 11.19
C ASP A 22 -2.42 -7.92 12.30
N ASP A 23 -2.55 -6.77 12.96
CA ASP A 23 -3.54 -6.48 14.00
C ASP A 23 -4.99 -6.42 13.47
N GLY A 24 -5.19 -6.47 12.14
CA GLY A 24 -6.52 -6.45 11.51
C GLY A 24 -7.21 -5.07 11.49
N VAL A 25 -6.54 -4.03 11.98
CA VAL A 25 -7.04 -2.65 11.93
C VAL A 25 -6.82 -2.05 10.53
N GLU A 26 -7.81 -1.26 10.08
CA GLU A 26 -7.77 -0.59 8.79
C GLU A 26 -7.39 0.90 8.91
N ASP A 27 -6.16 1.22 8.53
CA ASP A 27 -5.58 2.56 8.54
C ASP A 27 -5.56 3.19 7.14
N GLU A 28 -5.09 4.44 7.04
CA GLU A 28 -4.95 5.14 5.77
C GLU A 28 -4.09 4.38 4.73
N LEU A 29 -3.13 3.59 5.21
CA LEU A 29 -2.23 2.79 4.38
C LEU A 29 -2.92 1.53 3.84
N THR A 30 -3.71 0.83 4.68
CA THR A 30 -4.37 -0.43 4.29
C THR A 30 -5.66 -0.22 3.50
N ARG A 31 -6.28 0.96 3.60
CA ARG A 31 -7.43 1.37 2.80
C ARG A 31 -7.08 1.72 1.35
N ARG A 32 -5.80 1.95 1.06
CA ARG A 32 -5.31 2.26 -0.29
C ARG A 32 -4.90 0.98 -1.02
N CYS A 33 -5.17 0.97 -2.31
CA CYS A 33 -4.68 -0.05 -3.24
C CYS A 33 -3.70 0.60 -4.20
N TYR A 34 -2.57 -0.04 -4.40
CA TYR A 34 -1.48 0.43 -5.23
C TYR A 34 -1.40 -0.37 -6.54
N GLY A 35 -0.82 0.26 -7.56
CA GLY A 35 -0.64 -0.37 -8.86
C GLY A 35 0.51 -1.38 -8.89
N THR A 36 1.52 -1.19 -8.04
CA THR A 36 2.75 -1.99 -8.01
C THR A 36 3.23 -2.23 -6.59
N TYR A 37 4.02 -3.28 -6.39
CA TYR A 37 4.65 -3.58 -5.11
C TYR A 37 5.59 -2.44 -4.65
N ASP A 38 6.33 -1.86 -5.61
CA ASP A 38 7.26 -0.74 -5.37
C ASP A 38 6.54 0.49 -4.80
N GLU A 39 5.39 0.87 -5.39
CA GLU A 39 4.58 1.99 -4.93
C GLU A 39 4.01 1.75 -3.52
N ALA A 40 3.58 0.52 -3.23
CA ALA A 40 3.14 0.15 -1.88
C ALA A 40 4.29 0.19 -0.87
N TYR A 41 5.51 -0.17 -1.30
CA TYR A 41 6.69 -0.19 -0.45
C TYR A 41 7.18 1.23 -0.12
N ASP A 42 7.18 2.15 -1.09
CA ASP A 42 7.53 3.57 -0.88
C ASP A 42 6.62 4.23 0.16
N GLU A 43 5.30 4.03 0.03
CA GLU A 43 4.34 4.57 1.00
C GLU A 43 4.45 3.90 2.38
N LEU A 44 4.74 2.59 2.42
CA LEU A 44 4.96 1.85 3.66
C LEU A 44 6.23 2.35 4.39
N GLU A 45 7.33 2.56 3.68
CA GLU A 45 8.57 3.11 4.23
C GLU A 45 8.33 4.51 4.81
N ARG A 46 7.60 5.35 4.08
CA ARG A 46 7.23 6.69 4.54
C ARG A 46 6.36 6.66 5.80
N PHE A 47 5.42 5.72 5.87
CA PHE A 47 4.57 5.54 7.04
C PHE A 47 5.38 5.09 8.25
N TYR A 48 6.31 4.15 8.07
CA TYR A 48 7.23 3.73 9.13
C TYR A 48 8.15 4.85 9.60
N ALA A 49 8.57 5.76 8.71
CA ALA A 49 9.35 6.93 9.08
C ALA A 49 8.57 7.90 9.98
N ASP A 50 7.25 8.01 9.80
CA ASP A 50 6.37 8.84 10.63
C ASP A 50 6.05 8.20 11.99
N LEU A 51 5.89 6.86 12.02
CA LEU A 51 5.57 6.08 13.23
C LEU A 51 6.73 5.97 14.26
N CYS A 52 7.91 6.52 13.94
CA CYS A 52 9.17 6.36 14.69
C CYS A 52 9.11 6.78 16.18
N CYS A 53 8.02 7.40 16.65
CA CYS A 53 7.87 7.90 18.02
C CYS A 53 6.98 7.04 18.94
N SER A 54 6.41 5.94 18.47
CA SER A 54 5.59 5.05 19.30
C SER A 54 6.17 3.63 19.31
N ASP A 55 6.42 3.07 20.48
CA ASP A 55 6.91 1.69 20.72
C ASP A 55 5.89 0.59 20.29
N ASP A 56 4.86 0.95 19.53
CA ASP A 56 3.89 0.04 18.92
C ASP A 56 4.39 -0.37 17.54
N ARG A 57 5.28 -1.37 17.50
CA ARG A 57 5.76 -1.95 16.23
C ARG A 57 4.70 -2.86 15.64
N VAL A 58 3.82 -2.27 14.86
CA VAL A 58 2.83 -3.01 14.07
C VAL A 58 3.49 -3.59 12.82
N GLU A 59 3.28 -4.88 12.58
CA GLU A 59 3.74 -5.54 11.35
C GLU A 59 2.74 -5.30 10.20
N TYR A 60 3.28 -4.93 9.04
CA TYR A 60 2.52 -4.75 7.81
C TYR A 60 3.03 -5.70 6.72
N SER A 61 2.11 -6.27 5.95
CA SER A 61 2.40 -7.19 4.85
C SER A 61 1.74 -6.72 3.56
N ILE A 62 2.48 -6.72 2.45
CA ILE A 62 1.96 -6.35 1.14
C ILE A 62 1.45 -7.60 0.44
N THR A 63 0.15 -7.65 0.16
CA THR A 63 -0.47 -8.75 -0.59
C THR A 63 -0.93 -8.29 -1.97
N MET A 64 -0.93 -9.21 -2.92
CA MET A 64 -1.62 -9.02 -4.19
C MET A 64 -3.13 -9.05 -3.92
N ALA A 65 -3.82 -7.98 -4.29
CA ALA A 65 -5.25 -7.97 -4.40
C ALA A 65 -5.59 -8.59 -5.76
N GLU A 66 -6.11 -9.81 -5.74
CA GLU A 66 -6.58 -10.46 -6.94
C GLU A 66 -7.56 -9.52 -7.64
N PRO A 67 -7.43 -9.28 -8.97
CA PRO A 67 -8.54 -8.72 -9.70
C PRO A 67 -9.72 -9.65 -9.46
N GLY A 68 -10.84 -9.10 -9.01
CA GLY A 68 -12.10 -9.81 -9.14
C GLY A 68 -12.28 -10.11 -10.63
N ILE A 69 -11.88 -11.29 -11.06
CA ILE A 69 -12.29 -11.86 -12.31
C ILE A 69 -13.75 -12.20 -12.03
N SER A 70 -14.65 -11.24 -12.25
CA SER A 70 -16.04 -11.55 -12.51
C SER A 70 -16.06 -12.37 -13.80
N SER A 71 -15.79 -13.67 -13.65
CA SER A 71 -16.06 -14.64 -14.67
C SER A 71 -17.56 -14.85 -14.68
N SER A 72 -18.18 -14.47 -15.80
CA SER A 72 -19.57 -14.72 -16.24
C SER A 72 -20.52 -13.53 -16.12
#